data_AF-A0A9E4AAS0-F1
#
_entry.id   AF-A0A9E4AAS0-F1
#
_cell.length_a   1.000
_cell.length_b   1.000
_cell.length_c   1.000
_cell.angle_alpha   90.00
_cell.angle_beta   90.00
_cell.angle_gamma   90.00
#
_symmetry.space_group_name_H-M   'P 1'
#
loop_
_entity.id
_entity.type
_entity.pdbx_description
1 polymer ?
#
loop_
_entity_poly.entity_id
_entity_poly.type
_entity_poly.pdbx_seq_one_letter_code
_entity_poly.pdbx_strand_id
1 'polypeptide(L)' 'ELGVRKIRLLPNNPRKRAGLEGYGLEIIERVPLEMRPTDQNLEYLRTKQAKLGHLLSLMS' A
#
# COMPACT_ATOMS: atom_id res chain seq x y z
N GLU A 1 3.89 -24.00 2.80
CA GLU A 1 2.93 -22.89 3.02
C GLU A 1 3.36 -22.09 4.24
N LEU A 2 3.17 -20.77 4.26
CA LEU A 2 3.67 -19.90 5.33
C LEU A 2 2.80 -19.87 6.62
N GLY A 3 1.62 -20.53 6.62
CA GLY A 3 0.74 -20.65 7.80
C GLY A 3 0.13 -19.34 8.32
N VAL A 4 0.34 -18.22 7.64
CA VAL A 4 -0.12 -16.89 8.05
C VAL A 4 -1.61 -16.74 7.76
N ARG A 5 -2.39 -16.33 8.77
CA ARG A 5 -3.83 -16.04 8.63
C ARG A 5 -4.19 -14.58 8.87
N LYS A 6 -3.33 -13.83 9.56
CA LYS A 6 -3.53 -12.42 9.91
C LYS A 6 -2.34 -11.61 9.45
N ILE A 7 -2.60 -10.51 8.74
CA ILE A 7 -1.55 -9.64 8.23
C ILE A 7 -1.82 -8.17 8.56
N ARG A 8 -0.75 -7.45 8.86
CA ARG A 8 -0.73 -5.99 8.83
C ARG A 8 -0.30 -5.57 7.44
N LEU A 9 -1.18 -4.87 6.73
CA LEU A 9 -0.94 -4.49 5.35
C LEU A 9 -0.22 -3.14 5.31
N LEU A 10 1.03 -3.15 4.84
CA LEU A 10 1.85 -1.95 4.64
C LEU A 10 1.41 -1.12 3.41
N PRO A 11 1.20 -1.70 2.20
CA PRO A 11 0.93 -0.88 1.03
C PRO A 11 -0.51 -0.33 1.01
N ASN A 12 -0.58 0.94 0.67
CA ASN A 12 -1.76 1.78 0.47
C ASN A 12 -2.50 1.55 -0.86
N ASN A 13 -2.32 0.41 -1.53
CA ASN A 13 -3.02 0.12 -2.80
C ASN A 13 -4.35 -0.60 -2.52
N PRO A 14 -5.52 0.02 -2.78
CA PRO A 14 -6.82 -0.59 -2.54
C PRO A 14 -7.05 -1.89 -3.30
N ARG A 15 -6.44 -2.05 -4.48
CA ARG A 15 -6.59 -3.25 -5.33
C ARG A 15 -5.92 -4.49 -4.72
N LYS A 16 -4.86 -4.30 -3.91
CA LYS A 16 -4.22 -5.42 -3.21
C LYS A 16 -5.10 -6.00 -2.10
N ARG A 17 -6.00 -5.20 -1.52
CA ARG A 17 -6.90 -5.63 -0.45
C ARG A 17 -7.83 -6.74 -0.91
N ALA A 18 -8.57 -6.49 -1.99
CA ALA A 18 -9.55 -7.42 -2.53
C ALA A 18 -8.91 -8.77 -2.94
N GLY A 19 -7.69 -8.73 -3.48
CA GLY A 19 -6.96 -9.95 -3.81
C GLY A 19 -6.58 -10.79 -2.58
N LEU A 20 -6.15 -10.15 -1.49
CA LEU A 20 -5.67 -10.85 -0.29
C LEU A 20 -6.80 -11.47 0.54
N GLU A 21 -7.95 -10.78 0.65
CA GLU A 21 -9.14 -11.32 1.33
C GLU A 21 -9.66 -12.59 0.64
N GLY A 22 -9.55 -12.69 -0.70
CA GLY A 22 -9.90 -13.88 -1.46
C GLY A 22 -9.02 -15.12 -1.19
N TYR A 23 -7.82 -14.93 -0.61
CA TYR A 23 -6.93 -16.02 -0.19
C TYR A 23 -7.12 -16.45 1.27
N GLY A 24 -8.18 -15.98 1.94
CA GLY A 24 -8.44 -16.30 3.35
C GLY A 24 -7.47 -15.62 4.32
N LEU A 25 -6.81 -14.54 3.89
CA LEU A 25 -5.98 -13.70 4.74
C LEU A 25 -6.83 -12.59 5.35
N GLU A 26 -6.85 -12.52 6.68
CA GLU A 26 -7.49 -11.46 7.44
C GLU A 26 -6.53 -10.26 7.54
N ILE A 27 -6.93 -9.12 6.99
CA ILE A 27 -6.19 -7.87 7.14
C ILE A 27 -6.64 -7.22 8.46
N ILE A 28 -5.81 -7.33 9.49
CA ILE A 28 -6.13 -6.85 10.84
C ILE A 28 -5.83 -5.36 11.04
N GLU A 29 -4.93 -4.82 10.24
CA GLU A 29 -4.48 -3.43 10.36
C GLU A 29 -3.92 -2.95 9.03
N ARG A 30 -4.09 -1.66 8.77
CA ARG A 30 -3.37 -0.96 7.73
C ARG A 30 -2.34 -0.04 8.37
N VAL A 31 -1.08 -0.25 8.03
CA VAL A 31 0.03 0.59 8.50
C VAL A 31 0.46 1.49 7.34
N PRO A 32 0.25 2.82 7.42
CA PRO A 32 0.70 3.73 6.36
C PRO A 32 2.21 3.63 6.18
N LEU A 33 2.66 3.45 4.93
CA LEU A 33 4.06 3.59 4.56
C LEU A 33 4.25 4.95 3.89
N GLU A 34 4.42 5.98 4.71
CA GLU A 34 4.73 7.33 4.25
C GLU A 34 6.24 7.56 4.37
N MET A 35 6.87 7.78 3.23
CA MET A 35 8.27 8.20 3.15
C MET A 35 8.30 9.58 2.50
N ARG A 36 9.21 10.45 2.97
CA ARG A 36 9.43 11.73 2.29
C ARG A 36 9.87 11.45 0.84
N PRO A 37 9.23 12.05 -0.16
CA PRO A 37 9.70 11.96 -1.53
C PRO A 37 11.12 12.50 -1.63
N THR A 38 11.94 11.86 -2.44
CA THR A 38 13.22 12.41 -2.91
C THR A 38 13.05 12.85 -4.36
N ASP A 39 13.93 13.72 -4.85
CA ASP A 39 13.87 14.21 -6.23
C ASP A 39 13.85 13.06 -7.25
N GLN A 40 14.52 11.95 -6.93
CA GLN A 40 14.61 10.77 -7.78
C GLN A 40 13.31 9.93 -7.82
N ASN A 41 12.49 9.96 -6.76
CA ASN A 41 11.30 9.10 -6.67
C ASN A 41 9.97 9.87 -6.70
N LEU A 42 10.00 11.20 -6.70
CA LEU A 42 8.81 12.05 -6.69
C LEU A 42 7.87 11.75 -7.85
N GLU A 43 8.39 11.64 -9.08
CA GLU A 43 7.58 11.38 -10.27
C GLU A 43 6.97 9.97 -10.29
N TYR A 44 7.73 9.00 -9.76
CA TYR A 44 7.24 7.65 -9.52
C TYR A 44 6.08 7.65 -8.52
N LEU A 45 6.25 8.33 -7.38
CA LEU A 45 5.22 8.42 -6.34
C LEU A 45 3.97 9.17 -6.82
N ARG A 46 4.12 10.25 -7.60
CA ARG A 46 3.01 10.93 -8.28
C ARG A 46 2.26 10.00 -9.22
N THR A 47 2.96 9.20 -10.01
CA THR A 47 2.34 8.20 -10.88
C THR A 47 1.58 7.15 -10.08
N LYS A 48 2.15 6.67 -8.97
CA LYS A 48 1.47 5.72 -8.07
C LYS A 48 0.19 6.31 -7.45
N GLN A 49 0.22 7.58 -7.05
CA GLN A 49 -0.95 8.27 -6.53
C GLN A 49 -2.02 8.44 -7.62
N ALA A 50 -1.68 9.09 -8.73
CA ALA A 50 -2.62 9.46 -9.77
C ALA A 50 -3.19 8.27 -10.55
N LYS A 51 -2.37 7.28 -10.91
CA LYS A 51 -2.82 6.17 -11.78
C LYS A 51 -3.26 4.92 -11.01
N LEU A 52 -2.71 4.70 -9.81
CA LEU A 52 -2.95 3.46 -9.06
C LEU A 52 -3.72 3.67 -7.76
N GLY A 53 -4.19 4.90 -7.49
CA GLY A 53 -4.99 5.22 -6.31
C GLY A 53 -4.25 5.05 -4.99
N HIS A 54 -2.92 5.18 -4.99
CA HIS A 54 -2.15 5.12 -3.76
C HIS A 54 -2.46 6.34 -2.89
N LEU A 55 -2.85 6.09 -1.64
CA LEU A 55 -3.05 7.13 -0.64
C LEU A 55 -1.70 7.54 -0.05
N LEU A 56 -1.01 8.44 -0.76
CA LEU A 56 0.27 9.03 -0.35
C LEU A 56 0.05 10.50 -0.01
N SER A 57 0.55 10.94 1.15
CA SER A 57 0.74 12.37 1.44
C SER A 57 2.06 12.81 0.80
N LEU A 58 1.99 13.57 -0.30
CA LEU A 58 3.16 14.07 -1.02
C LEU A 58 3.49 15.53 -0.65
N MET A 59 2.97 16.02 0.48
CA MET A 59 3.25 17.39 0.92
C MET A 59 4.68 17.51 1.43
N SER A 60 5.36 18.53 0.89
CA SER A 60 6.66 19.09 1.26
C SER A 60 6.74 19.46 2.74
#